data_AF-A0A9D8G9S8-F1
#
_entry.id   AF-A0A9D8G9S8-F1
#
_cell.length_a   1.000
_cell.length_b   1.000
_cell.length_c   1.000
_cell.angle_alpha   90.00
_cell.angle_beta   90.00
_cell.angle_gamma   90.00
#
_symmetry.space_group_name_H-M   'P 1'
#
loop_
_entity.id
_entity.type
_entity.pdbx_description
1 polymer ?
#
loop_
_entity_poly.entity_id
_entity_poly.type
_entity_poly.pdbx_seq_one_letter_code
_entity_poly.pdbx_strand_id
1 'polypeptide(L)'
;MRNNERQWAMRGFTAVEISMVMTVIAILALLVIPVFRERVDSARRAAAQDEMLTLIKAETLAFADTGYWYRLQDLDNTKLYTDRPIRTDEEVPIASWNRPFSIEERRRLTYPPRTWQGPYVSMNNFKYMTLQNAVTALPEFFWSAPGRGGPIMDLQPTVGWLDASGMQDHPDDKVILDPWGTPYLFFGPGRLMEEDGIYVTVESYFGDAAIYSLGPDGLPGPSISYTNAPTTLLRERGIIGTGTNENDRDFIMTFH
;
A
#
# COMPACT_ATOMS: atom_id res chain seq x y z
N MET A 1 -13.24 8.11 -83.57
CA MET A 1 -12.98 8.53 -82.18
C MET A 1 -12.18 7.41 -81.52
N ARG A 2 -10.89 7.62 -81.22
CA ARG A 2 -9.99 6.61 -80.63
C ARG A 2 -9.60 7.12 -79.24
N ASN A 3 -10.18 6.54 -78.19
CA ASN A 3 -9.86 6.89 -76.80
C ASN A 3 -8.51 6.30 -76.44
N ASN A 4 -7.57 7.18 -76.10
CA ASN A 4 -6.23 6.82 -75.63
C ASN A 4 -6.28 6.76 -74.11
N GLU A 5 -6.70 5.62 -73.56
CA GLU A 5 -6.61 5.39 -72.11
C GLU A 5 -5.16 5.17 -71.73
N ARG A 6 -4.53 6.24 -71.21
CA ARG A 6 -3.21 6.15 -70.59
C ARG A 6 -3.33 5.27 -69.35
N GLN A 7 -2.94 4.00 -69.49
CA GLN A 7 -2.72 3.12 -68.35
C GLN A 7 -1.59 3.71 -67.51
N TRP A 8 -1.94 4.35 -66.39
CA TRP A 8 -0.98 4.65 -65.35
C TRP A 8 -0.49 3.32 -64.78
N ALA A 9 0.71 2.91 -65.17
CA ALA A 9 1.36 1.76 -64.57
C ALA A 9 1.48 2.04 -63.06
N MET A 10 0.67 1.35 -62.26
CA MET A 10 0.81 1.35 -60.81
C MET A 10 2.17 0.72 -60.49
N ARG A 11 3.15 1.58 -60.22
CA ARG A 11 4.44 1.14 -59.67
C ARG A 11 4.18 0.66 -58.25
N GLY A 12 4.28 -0.65 -58.02
CA GLY A 12 4.22 -1.23 -56.69
C GLY A 12 5.47 -0.92 -55.88
N PHE A 13 5.36 -0.95 -54.54
CA PHE A 13 6.49 -0.81 -53.63
C PHE A 13 7.50 -1.94 -53.82
N THR A 14 8.79 -1.59 -53.79
CA THR A 14 9.87 -2.57 -53.88
C THR A 14 10.13 -3.24 -52.53
N ALA A 15 10.64 -4.47 -52.54
CA ALA A 15 11.03 -5.16 -51.31
C ALA A 15 12.09 -4.38 -50.50
N VAL A 16 12.93 -3.59 -51.20
CA VAL A 16 13.95 -2.73 -50.60
C VAL A 16 13.34 -1.52 -49.88
N GLU A 17 12.30 -0.89 -50.44
CA GLU A 17 11.60 0.20 -49.75
C GLU A 17 10.95 -0.29 -48.45
N ILE A 18 10.28 -1.45 -48.50
CA ILE A 18 9.66 -2.01 -47.31
C ILE A 18 10.70 -2.43 -46.28
N SER A 19 11.81 -3.06 -46.70
CA SER A 19 12.87 -3.46 -45.75
C SER A 19 13.53 -2.24 -45.10
N MET A 20 13.83 -1.18 -45.85
CA MET A 20 14.39 0.06 -45.32
C MET A 20 13.46 0.70 -44.29
N VAL A 21 12.16 0.80 -44.59
CA VAL A 21 11.16 1.35 -43.67
C VAL A 21 11.09 0.52 -42.38
N MET A 22 11.04 -0.81 -42.49
CA MET A 22 11.02 -1.69 -41.32
C MET A 22 12.30 -1.55 -40.48
N THR A 23 13.46 -1.41 -41.11
CA THR A 23 14.73 -1.16 -40.41
C THR A 23 14.71 0.16 -39.65
N VAL A 24 14.23 1.25 -40.26
CA VAL A 24 14.13 2.55 -39.60
C VAL A 24 13.17 2.49 -38.41
N ILE A 25 12.00 1.87 -38.56
CA ILE A 25 11.04 1.70 -37.46
C ILE A 25 11.64 0.87 -36.32
N ALA A 26 12.35 -0.21 -36.64
CA ALA A 26 12.99 -1.05 -35.62
C ALA A 26 14.06 -0.29 -34.82
N ILE A 27 14.89 0.52 -35.49
CA ILE A 27 15.91 1.36 -34.83
C ILE A 27 15.23 2.42 -33.96
N LEU A 28 14.21 3.11 -34.48
CA LEU A 28 13.48 4.12 -33.71
C LEU A 28 12.79 3.51 -32.48
N ALA A 29 12.16 2.35 -32.62
CA ALA A 29 11.54 1.64 -31.50
C ALA A 29 12.58 1.29 -30.42
N LEU A 30 13.76 0.80 -30.81
CA LEU A 30 14.83 0.47 -29.87
C LEU A 30 15.34 1.70 -29.09
N LEU A 31 15.44 2.85 -29.75
CA LEU A 31 15.89 4.11 -29.12
C LEU A 31 14.86 4.70 -28.15
N VAL A 32 13.56 4.51 -28.41
CA VAL A 32 12.48 5.10 -27.59
C VAL A 32 12.24 4.30 -26.30
N ILE A 33 12.40 2.98 -26.31
CA ILE A 33 12.13 2.10 -25.16
C ILE A 33 12.85 2.54 -23.85
N PRO A 34 14.17 2.81 -23.81
CA PRO A 34 14.85 3.19 -22.57
C PRO A 34 14.32 4.52 -22.01
N VAL A 35 14.09 5.51 -22.88
CA VAL A 35 13.56 6.83 -22.48
C VAL A 35 12.15 6.69 -21.90
N PHE A 36 11.29 5.89 -22.54
CA PHE A 36 9.94 5.69 -22.04
C PHE A 36 9.92 5.01 -20.67
N ARG A 37 10.77 3.99 -20.44
CA ARG A 37 10.89 3.32 -19.13
C ARG A 37 11.30 4.30 -18.04
N GLU A 38 12.33 5.11 -18.28
CA GLU A 38 12.79 6.11 -17.32
C GLU A 38 11.70 7.13 -16.97
N ARG A 39 10.91 7.56 -17.97
CA ARG A 39 9.78 8.47 -17.75
C ARG A 39 8.66 7.83 -16.93
N VAL A 40 8.32 6.58 -17.21
CA VAL A 40 7.31 5.82 -16.43
C VAL A 40 7.78 5.64 -14.99
N ASP A 41 9.04 5.26 -14.78
CA ASP A 41 9.58 5.08 -13.43
C ASP A 41 9.64 6.41 -12.67
N SER A 42 10.04 7.50 -13.33
CA SER A 42 10.02 8.84 -12.71
C SER A 42 8.60 9.27 -12.32
N ALA A 43 7.61 8.99 -13.18
CA ALA A 43 6.20 9.28 -12.88
C ALA A 43 5.69 8.44 -11.70
N ARG A 44 6.07 7.16 -11.61
CA ARG A 44 5.73 6.29 -10.47
C ARG A 44 6.35 6.80 -9.17
N ARG A 45 7.61 7.25 -9.17
CA ARG A 45 8.25 7.84 -7.97
C ARG A 45 7.52 9.10 -7.52
N ALA A 46 7.19 9.99 -8.46
CA ALA A 46 6.43 11.19 -8.16
C ALA A 46 5.03 10.87 -7.61
N ALA A 47 4.34 9.90 -8.20
CA ALA A 47 3.05 9.42 -7.70
C ALA A 47 3.17 8.84 -6.29
N ALA A 48 4.17 8.00 -6.03
CA ALA A 48 4.37 7.40 -4.71
C ALA A 48 4.60 8.46 -3.63
N GLN A 49 5.38 9.50 -3.93
CA GLN A 49 5.63 10.61 -3.01
C GLN A 49 4.34 11.42 -2.73
N ASP A 50 3.54 11.72 -3.74
CA ASP A 50 2.28 12.45 -3.59
C ASP A 50 1.22 11.64 -2.83
N GLU A 51 1.14 10.33 -3.12
CA GLU A 51 0.29 9.36 -2.41
C GLU A 51 0.68 9.30 -0.93
N MET A 52 1.96 9.15 -0.61
CA MET A 52 2.45 9.15 0.78
C MET A 52 2.13 10.47 1.50
N LEU A 53 2.36 11.63 0.87
CA LEU A 53 2.00 12.92 1.47
C LEU A 53 0.50 13.04 1.74
N THR A 54 -0.33 12.45 0.88
CA THR A 54 -1.77 12.41 1.08
C THR A 54 -2.15 11.52 2.27
N LEU A 55 -1.51 10.36 2.41
CA LEU A 55 -1.71 9.45 3.54
C LEU A 55 -1.25 10.07 4.87
N ILE A 56 -0.09 10.75 4.90
CA ILE A 56 0.39 11.47 6.08
C ILE A 56 -0.61 12.53 6.52
N LYS A 57 -1.15 13.32 5.57
CA LYS A 57 -2.18 14.32 5.88
C LYS A 57 -3.43 13.68 6.48
N ALA A 58 -3.88 12.55 5.92
CA ALA A 58 -5.04 11.83 6.42
C ALA A 58 -4.80 11.32 7.86
N GLU A 59 -3.66 10.70 8.12
CA GLU A 59 -3.27 10.24 9.46
C GLU A 59 -3.16 11.41 10.46
N THR A 60 -2.56 12.53 10.05
CA THR A 60 -2.41 13.72 10.90
C THR A 60 -3.77 14.32 11.28
N LEU A 61 -4.72 14.35 10.33
CA LEU A 61 -6.10 14.79 10.60
C LEU A 61 -6.82 13.83 11.54
N ALA A 62 -6.68 12.51 11.30
CA ALA A 62 -7.26 11.49 12.17
C ALA A 62 -6.74 11.62 13.60
N PHE A 63 -5.43 11.81 13.76
CA PHE A 63 -4.79 12.01 15.06
C PHE A 63 -5.23 13.32 15.73
N ALA A 64 -5.38 14.42 14.98
CA ALA A 64 -5.87 15.68 15.54
C ALA A 64 -7.29 15.57 16.11
N ASP A 65 -8.12 14.72 15.49
CA ASP A 65 -9.53 14.54 15.85
C ASP A 65 -9.72 13.51 16.98
N THR A 66 -8.93 12.44 17.00
CA THR A 66 -9.12 11.33 17.95
C THR A 66 -8.00 11.15 18.97
N GLY A 67 -6.80 11.69 18.71
CA GLY A 67 -5.59 11.47 19.51
C GLY A 67 -4.89 10.14 19.24
N TYR A 68 -5.31 9.40 18.21
CA TYR A 68 -4.78 8.06 17.89
C TYR A 68 -4.36 7.97 16.43
N TRP A 69 -3.44 7.04 16.15
CA TRP A 69 -3.00 6.68 14.80
C TRP A 69 -3.74 5.43 14.34
N TYR A 70 -4.09 5.39 13.05
CA TYR A 70 -4.93 4.35 12.48
C TYR A 70 -4.13 3.50 11.50
N ARG A 71 -4.68 2.36 11.09
CA ARG A 71 -4.12 1.66 9.93
C ARG A 71 -4.59 2.38 8.67
N LEU A 72 -3.80 2.35 7.61
CA LEU A 72 -4.11 3.07 6.38
C LEU A 72 -5.47 2.64 5.78
N GLN A 73 -5.83 1.35 5.88
CA GLN A 73 -7.11 0.83 5.43
C GLN A 73 -8.32 1.37 6.22
N ASP A 74 -8.12 1.77 7.49
CA ASP A 74 -9.19 2.24 8.37
C ASP A 74 -9.51 3.74 8.15
N LEU A 75 -8.66 4.48 7.43
CA LEU A 75 -8.82 5.92 7.18
C LEU A 75 -10.00 6.28 6.26
N ASP A 76 -10.41 5.40 5.33
CA ASP A 76 -11.49 5.66 4.36
C ASP A 76 -12.87 5.25 4.88
N ASN A 77 -12.95 4.37 5.88
CA ASN A 77 -14.25 3.78 6.13
C ASN A 77 -14.52 3.15 7.52
N THR A 78 -15.07 3.96 8.41
CA THR A 78 -15.85 3.51 9.57
C THR A 78 -17.34 3.23 9.25
N LYS A 79 -17.79 3.17 7.98
CA LYS A 79 -19.24 3.03 7.64
C LYS A 79 -19.87 1.71 8.07
N LEU A 80 -19.08 0.69 8.39
CA LEU A 80 -19.63 -0.54 8.94
C LEU A 80 -19.89 -0.31 10.43
N TYR A 81 -21.12 -0.62 10.88
CA TYR A 81 -21.59 -0.52 12.27
C TYR A 81 -21.94 0.90 12.75
N THR A 82 -22.93 1.55 12.10
CA THR A 82 -23.52 2.84 12.55
C THR A 82 -24.46 2.71 13.76
N ASP A 83 -24.67 1.49 14.26
CA ASP A 83 -25.50 1.22 15.42
C ASP A 83 -24.85 1.75 16.71
N ARG A 84 -25.68 1.97 17.74
CA ARG A 84 -25.20 2.49 19.04
C ARG A 84 -24.28 1.47 19.73
N PRO A 85 -23.21 1.92 20.41
CA PRO A 85 -22.39 1.07 21.25
C PRO A 85 -23.22 0.46 22.40
N ILE A 86 -22.88 -0.76 22.82
CA ILE A 86 -23.63 -1.52 23.85
C ILE A 86 -23.33 -0.97 25.26
N ARG A 87 -22.14 -0.39 25.49
CA ARG A 87 -21.70 0.13 26.82
C ARG A 87 -21.02 1.49 26.73
N THR A 88 -21.78 2.58 26.80
CA THR A 88 -21.26 3.94 26.54
C THR A 88 -20.18 4.47 27.50
N ASP A 89 -19.95 3.85 28.66
CA ASP A 89 -19.24 4.44 29.81
C ASP A 89 -17.88 3.82 30.18
N GLU A 90 -17.50 2.65 29.68
CA GLU A 90 -16.27 1.94 30.11
C GLU A 90 -15.12 1.84 29.09
N GLU A 91 -15.26 2.35 27.86
CA GLU A 91 -14.33 1.93 26.79
C GLU A 91 -13.95 3.10 25.86
N VAL A 92 -12.82 3.73 26.14
CA VAL A 92 -12.17 4.60 25.15
C VAL A 92 -11.62 3.67 24.06
N PRO A 93 -11.94 3.84 22.76
CA PRO A 93 -11.28 3.08 21.71
C PRO A 93 -9.78 3.37 21.79
N ILE A 94 -8.97 2.36 22.13
CA ILE A 94 -7.52 2.47 22.04
C ILE A 94 -7.17 2.08 20.61
N ALA A 95 -7.42 2.98 19.66
CA ALA A 95 -7.02 2.72 18.29
C ALA A 95 -5.49 2.68 18.24
N SER A 96 -4.95 1.54 17.81
CA SER A 96 -3.52 1.37 17.62
C SER A 96 -3.29 0.86 16.22
N TRP A 97 -2.39 1.52 15.51
CA TRP A 97 -1.95 1.19 14.15
C TRP A 97 -1.46 -0.25 13.98
N ASN A 98 -1.23 -0.98 15.08
CA ASN A 98 -0.70 -2.33 15.08
C ASN A 98 -1.75 -3.43 15.31
N ARG A 99 -3.05 -3.13 15.32
CA ARG A 99 -4.10 -4.17 15.47
C ARG A 99 -5.40 -3.78 14.78
N PRO A 100 -6.26 -4.75 14.43
CA PRO A 100 -7.62 -4.44 13.97
C PRO A 100 -8.52 -3.91 15.09
N PHE A 101 -9.62 -3.29 14.66
CA PHE A 101 -10.67 -2.83 15.56
C PHE A 101 -11.65 -3.92 15.90
N SER A 102 -12.12 -3.91 17.13
CA SER A 102 -13.36 -4.60 17.46
C SER A 102 -14.56 -3.90 16.84
N ILE A 103 -15.65 -4.66 16.67
CA ILE A 103 -16.93 -4.10 16.19
C ILE A 103 -17.38 -2.94 17.10
N GLU A 104 -17.13 -3.03 18.40
CA GLU A 104 -17.53 -2.01 19.37
C GLU A 104 -16.69 -0.73 19.24
N GLU A 105 -15.38 -0.85 18.97
CA GLU A 105 -14.51 0.29 18.69
C GLU A 105 -14.93 1.00 17.40
N ARG A 106 -15.26 0.23 16.34
CA ARG A 106 -15.78 0.78 15.08
C ARG A 106 -17.09 1.58 15.32
N ARG A 107 -18.02 1.05 16.14
CA ARG A 107 -19.27 1.74 16.50
C ARG A 107 -19.04 3.06 17.23
N ARG A 108 -18.10 3.09 18.18
CA ARG A 108 -17.79 4.29 18.98
C ARG A 108 -17.22 5.43 18.15
N LEU A 109 -16.38 5.14 17.16
CA LEU A 109 -15.89 6.17 16.21
C LEU A 109 -17.07 6.92 15.56
N THR A 110 -18.22 6.25 15.40
CA THR A 110 -19.40 6.81 14.76
C THR A 110 -20.41 7.42 15.76
N TYR A 111 -20.30 7.16 17.06
CA TYR A 111 -21.29 7.56 18.08
C TYR A 111 -20.97 8.92 18.76
N PRO A 112 -21.96 9.75 19.15
CA PRO A 112 -21.73 11.05 19.77
C PRO A 112 -21.16 11.01 21.22
N PRO A 113 -20.27 11.94 21.62
CA PRO A 113 -19.65 12.97 20.78
C PRO A 113 -18.63 12.32 19.85
N ARG A 114 -18.83 12.52 18.54
CA ARG A 114 -18.02 11.87 17.51
C ARG A 114 -16.62 12.47 17.55
N THR A 115 -15.63 11.69 17.99
CA THR A 115 -14.23 12.07 17.88
C THR A 115 -13.77 11.93 16.43
N TRP A 116 -14.19 10.87 15.73
CA TRP A 116 -13.91 10.70 14.30
C TRP A 116 -14.80 11.58 13.41
N GLN A 117 -14.19 12.52 12.69
CA GLN A 117 -14.87 13.38 11.71
C GLN A 117 -14.72 12.89 10.27
N GLY A 118 -13.92 11.84 10.05
CA GLY A 118 -13.60 11.28 8.72
C GLY A 118 -14.81 10.74 7.92
N PRO A 119 -14.58 10.29 6.68
CA PRO A 119 -13.34 9.69 6.18
C PRO A 119 -12.22 10.70 5.90
N TYR A 120 -10.98 10.32 6.20
CA TYR A 120 -9.80 11.18 6.02
C TYR A 120 -9.06 10.94 4.71
N VAL A 121 -9.26 9.77 4.10
CA VAL A 121 -8.74 9.45 2.77
C VAL A 121 -9.86 8.85 1.92
N SER A 122 -9.82 9.05 0.60
CA SER A 122 -10.72 8.34 -0.33
C SER A 122 -9.93 7.32 -1.13
N MET A 123 -10.28 6.05 -1.01
CA MET A 123 -9.55 4.96 -1.68
C MET A 123 -9.74 4.92 -3.20
N ASN A 124 -10.66 5.72 -3.76
CA ASN A 124 -10.89 5.76 -5.21
C ASN A 124 -9.71 6.37 -5.98
N ASN A 125 -8.89 7.18 -5.32
CA ASN A 125 -7.72 7.82 -5.92
C ASN A 125 -6.44 6.99 -5.77
N PHE A 126 -6.49 5.91 -5.00
CA PHE A 126 -5.36 5.02 -4.77
C PHE A 126 -5.54 3.71 -5.52
N LYS A 127 -4.43 3.09 -5.89
CA LYS A 127 -4.44 1.67 -6.25
C LYS A 127 -4.68 0.89 -4.96
N TYR A 128 -5.64 -0.03 -4.97
CA TYR A 128 -5.93 -0.86 -3.80
C TYR A 128 -6.21 -2.30 -4.20
N MET A 129 -6.09 -3.19 -3.22
CA MET A 129 -6.55 -4.57 -3.30
C MET A 129 -7.49 -4.84 -2.11
N THR A 130 -8.53 -5.64 -2.32
CA THR A 130 -9.36 -6.09 -1.19
C THR A 130 -8.52 -6.96 -0.26
N LEU A 131 -8.78 -6.89 1.04
CA LEU A 131 -8.06 -7.64 2.05
C LEU A 131 -8.00 -9.13 1.69
N GLN A 132 -9.13 -9.72 1.31
CA GLN A 132 -9.22 -11.13 0.88
C GLN A 132 -8.21 -11.51 -0.23
N ASN A 133 -8.02 -10.62 -1.21
CA ASN A 133 -7.09 -10.84 -2.31
C ASN A 133 -5.66 -10.54 -1.88
N ALA A 134 -5.44 -9.50 -1.08
CA ALA A 134 -4.12 -9.07 -0.64
C ALA A 134 -3.46 -10.15 0.23
N VAL A 135 -4.21 -10.73 1.15
CA VAL A 135 -3.79 -11.83 2.01
C VAL A 135 -3.35 -13.06 1.20
N THR A 136 -4.02 -13.33 0.09
CA THR A 136 -3.69 -14.47 -0.79
C THR A 136 -2.49 -14.17 -1.71
N ALA A 137 -2.43 -12.95 -2.23
CA ALA A 137 -1.45 -12.55 -3.24
C ALA A 137 -0.09 -12.16 -2.65
N LEU A 138 -0.11 -11.57 -1.45
CA LEU A 138 1.04 -10.93 -0.80
C LEU A 138 1.15 -11.40 0.67
N PRO A 139 1.24 -12.74 0.87
CA PRO A 139 1.13 -13.37 2.17
C PRO A 139 2.14 -12.86 3.21
N GLU A 140 3.36 -12.52 2.78
CA GLU A 140 4.48 -12.05 3.59
C GLU A 140 4.22 -10.74 4.36
N PHE A 141 3.25 -9.94 3.92
CA PHE A 141 2.91 -8.68 4.57
C PHE A 141 1.92 -8.84 5.73
N PHE A 142 1.13 -9.92 5.69
CA PHE A 142 0.06 -10.19 6.64
C PHE A 142 0.47 -11.21 7.70
N TRP A 143 1.26 -12.21 7.30
CA TRP A 143 1.80 -13.22 8.20
C TRP A 143 3.28 -13.46 7.98
N SER A 144 4.00 -13.76 9.06
CA SER A 144 5.33 -14.37 8.96
C SER A 144 5.32 -15.76 9.60
N ALA A 145 5.70 -16.77 8.83
CA ALA A 145 5.99 -18.09 9.37
C ALA A 145 7.23 -17.97 10.29
N PRO A 146 7.22 -18.46 11.54
CA PRO A 146 6.31 -19.44 12.14
C PRO A 146 5.33 -18.83 13.17
N GLY A 147 4.35 -18.04 12.72
CA GLY A 147 3.31 -17.46 13.59
C GLY A 147 3.69 -16.12 14.22
N ARG A 148 4.64 -15.40 13.61
CA ARG A 148 4.99 -14.03 13.99
C ARG A 148 4.20 -13.09 13.06
N GLY A 149 3.57 -12.05 13.56
CA GLY A 149 2.78 -11.13 12.72
C GLY A 149 3.59 -10.53 11.55
N GLY A 150 2.93 -10.20 10.44
CA GLY A 150 3.50 -9.35 9.39
C GLY A 150 3.47 -7.86 9.79
N PRO A 151 4.14 -6.95 9.04
CA PRO A 151 4.08 -5.51 9.30
C PRO A 151 2.67 -4.94 9.18
N ILE A 152 1.82 -5.56 8.35
CA ILE A 152 0.39 -5.31 8.29
C ILE A 152 -0.25 -6.43 9.12
N MET A 153 -0.42 -6.21 10.42
CA MET A 153 -1.02 -7.22 11.28
C MET A 153 -2.47 -7.48 10.85
N ASP A 154 -2.75 -8.71 10.40
CA ASP A 154 -4.11 -9.20 10.13
C ASP A 154 -4.43 -10.37 11.06
N LEU A 155 -5.64 -10.32 11.63
CA LEU A 155 -6.20 -11.39 12.43
C LEU A 155 -6.94 -12.35 11.50
N GLN A 156 -6.34 -13.52 11.31
CA GLN A 156 -6.89 -14.76 10.75
C GLN A 156 -7.97 -14.62 9.66
N PRO A 157 -7.69 -15.02 8.40
CA PRO A 157 -8.67 -14.98 7.30
C PRO A 157 -9.84 -15.98 7.43
N THR A 158 -9.97 -16.72 8.55
CA THR A 158 -10.81 -17.93 8.64
C THR A 158 -11.80 -18.01 9.79
N VAL A 159 -12.29 -16.90 10.33
CA VAL A 159 -13.44 -16.97 11.25
C VAL A 159 -14.53 -15.95 10.89
N GLY A 160 -15.47 -16.42 10.07
CA GLY A 160 -16.75 -15.75 9.79
C GLY A 160 -17.71 -15.68 10.99
N TRP A 161 -17.22 -15.83 12.21
CA TRP A 161 -17.93 -15.60 13.46
C TRP A 161 -16.87 -15.15 14.44
N LEU A 162 -16.94 -13.89 14.90
CA LEU A 162 -16.20 -13.26 15.99
C LEU A 162 -15.00 -14.09 16.47
N ASP A 163 -13.76 -13.62 16.23
CA ASP A 163 -12.66 -14.15 17.01
C ASP A 163 -12.98 -14.04 18.52
N ALA A 164 -12.37 -14.88 19.34
CA ALA A 164 -12.68 -14.88 20.77
C ALA A 164 -12.38 -13.52 21.46
N SER A 165 -11.62 -12.64 20.80
CA SER A 165 -11.23 -11.29 21.21
C SER A 165 -12.18 -10.18 20.70
N GLY A 166 -13.17 -10.50 19.85
CA GLY A 166 -14.13 -9.56 19.25
C GLY A 166 -13.55 -8.62 18.17
N MET A 167 -12.33 -8.86 17.70
CA MET A 167 -11.65 -8.09 16.66
C MET A 167 -12.04 -8.62 15.27
N GLN A 168 -12.32 -7.73 14.33
CA GLN A 168 -12.75 -8.16 12.98
C GLN A 168 -12.41 -7.13 11.92
N ASP A 169 -11.73 -7.59 10.88
CA ASP A 169 -11.64 -6.90 9.60
C ASP A 169 -12.63 -7.45 8.59
N HIS A 170 -13.11 -6.57 7.71
CA HIS A 170 -14.02 -6.97 6.65
C HIS A 170 -13.18 -7.47 5.45
N PRO A 171 -13.56 -8.57 4.78
CA PRO A 171 -12.82 -9.08 3.62
C PRO A 171 -12.72 -8.08 2.45
N ASP A 172 -13.63 -7.10 2.42
CA ASP A 172 -13.65 -6.00 1.44
C ASP A 172 -12.89 -4.75 1.91
N ASP A 173 -12.26 -4.76 3.09
CA ASP A 173 -11.38 -3.67 3.52
C ASP A 173 -10.26 -3.49 2.48
N LYS A 174 -9.87 -2.24 2.23
CA LYS A 174 -9.01 -1.89 1.10
C LYS A 174 -7.57 -1.68 1.56
N VAL A 175 -6.68 -2.56 1.13
CA VAL A 175 -5.24 -2.41 1.33
C VAL A 175 -4.67 -1.51 0.24
N ILE A 176 -4.09 -0.40 0.64
CA ILE A 176 -3.51 0.61 -0.27
C ILE A 176 -2.21 0.06 -0.85
N LEU A 177 -2.09 0.11 -2.18
CA LEU A 177 -0.91 -0.31 -2.91
C LEU A 177 -0.16 0.89 -3.46
N ASP A 178 1.15 0.78 -3.50
CA ASP A 178 2.03 1.72 -4.16
C ASP A 178 1.97 1.59 -5.71
N PRO A 179 2.62 2.50 -6.45
CA PRO A 179 2.62 2.48 -7.91
C PRO A 179 3.21 1.22 -8.54
N TRP A 180 3.97 0.43 -7.78
CA TRP A 180 4.55 -0.85 -8.20
C TRP A 180 3.67 -2.05 -7.84
N GLY A 181 2.67 -1.86 -6.98
CA GLY A 181 1.69 -2.87 -6.60
C GLY A 181 1.99 -3.58 -5.29
N THR A 182 2.95 -3.09 -4.50
CA THR A 182 3.17 -3.57 -3.13
C THR A 182 2.38 -2.74 -2.13
N PRO A 183 2.01 -3.27 -0.96
CA PRO A 183 1.25 -2.51 0.03
C PRO A 183 2.09 -1.38 0.63
N TYR A 184 1.48 -0.23 0.88
CA TYR A 184 2.07 0.77 1.76
C TYR A 184 2.14 0.22 3.19
N LEU A 185 3.29 0.39 3.85
CA LEU A 185 3.46 0.00 5.25
C LEU A 185 3.36 1.24 6.13
N PHE A 186 2.64 1.13 7.23
CA PHE A 186 2.52 2.20 8.21
C PHE A 186 2.99 1.74 9.58
N PHE A 187 3.88 2.52 10.19
CA PHE A 187 4.37 2.33 11.55
C PHE A 187 4.08 3.60 12.33
N GLY A 188 3.07 3.59 13.19
CA GLY A 188 2.83 4.70 14.11
C GLY A 188 3.84 4.74 15.26
N PRO A 189 3.81 5.79 16.10
CA PRO A 189 4.62 5.86 17.31
C PRO A 189 4.19 4.77 18.31
N GLY A 190 5.08 4.43 19.24
CA GLY A 190 4.82 3.43 20.27
C GLY A 190 5.56 2.11 20.04
N ARG A 191 5.00 1.00 20.51
CA ARG A 191 5.62 -0.33 20.44
C ARG A 191 4.71 -1.28 19.70
N LEU A 192 5.26 -2.16 18.87
CA LEU A 192 4.54 -3.36 18.46
C LEU A 192 4.34 -4.25 19.68
N MET A 193 3.08 -4.45 20.07
CA MET A 193 2.69 -5.52 20.99
C MET A 193 2.18 -6.71 20.16
N GLU A 194 2.68 -7.91 20.44
CA GLU A 194 2.20 -9.17 19.88
C GLU A 194 1.13 -9.73 20.83
N GLU A 195 -0.02 -10.12 20.28
CA GLU A 195 -1.01 -10.93 21.01
C GLU A 195 -0.36 -12.31 21.31
N ASP A 196 -0.56 -12.84 22.53
CA ASP A 196 0.02 -14.10 23.05
C ASP A 196 1.51 -14.13 23.48
N GLY A 197 2.17 -12.97 23.67
CA GLY A 197 3.34 -12.87 24.56
C GLY A 197 4.66 -13.47 24.07
N ILE A 198 4.79 -13.74 22.78
CA ILE A 198 6.10 -13.91 22.13
C ILE A 198 6.56 -12.51 21.70
N TYR A 199 7.84 -12.19 21.84
CA TYR A 199 8.34 -10.84 21.55
C TYR A 199 8.88 -10.75 20.11
N VAL A 200 8.56 -9.65 19.43
CA VAL A 200 9.55 -8.98 18.58
C VAL A 200 10.61 -8.41 19.53
N THR A 201 11.67 -9.18 19.80
CA THR A 201 12.63 -8.96 20.91
C THR A 201 13.50 -7.68 20.80
N VAL A 202 13.15 -6.72 19.94
CA VAL A 202 14.10 -5.76 19.35
C VAL A 202 13.50 -4.56 18.61
N GLU A 203 12.19 -4.51 18.36
CA GLU A 203 11.61 -3.23 17.95
C GLU A 203 11.38 -2.39 19.20
N SER A 204 12.18 -1.35 19.33
CA SER A 204 12.08 -0.36 20.38
C SER A 204 10.92 0.59 20.10
N TYR A 205 10.71 1.47 21.07
CA TYR A 205 9.71 2.52 21.00
C TYR A 205 9.97 3.43 19.78
N PHE A 206 9.03 3.47 18.85
CA PHE A 206 9.02 4.45 17.78
C PHE A 206 8.66 5.82 18.33
N GLY A 207 9.56 6.79 18.20
CA GLY A 207 9.28 8.18 18.54
C GLY A 207 8.30 8.83 17.56
N ASP A 208 8.35 8.42 16.29
CA ASP A 208 7.69 9.09 15.18
C ASP A 208 6.90 8.09 14.34
N ALA A 209 5.83 8.55 13.68
CA ALA A 209 5.12 7.78 12.69
C ALA A 209 5.91 7.71 11.36
N ALA A 210 5.71 6.66 10.56
CA ALA A 210 6.38 6.48 9.28
C ALA A 210 5.53 5.70 8.28
N ILE A 211 5.51 6.14 7.03
CA ILE A 211 4.94 5.42 5.88
C ILE A 211 6.05 5.00 4.94
N TYR A 212 5.97 3.77 4.43
CA TYR A 212 6.94 3.14 3.54
C TYR A 212 6.30 2.66 2.24
N SER A 213 7.00 2.87 1.12
CA SER A 213 6.81 2.13 -0.14
C SER A 213 8.09 1.37 -0.46
N LEU A 214 7.93 0.11 -0.88
CA LEU A 214 9.05 -0.78 -1.23
C LEU A 214 9.54 -0.61 -2.67
N GLY A 215 9.02 0.40 -3.38
CA GLY A 215 9.57 0.80 -4.66
C GLY A 215 9.49 -0.25 -5.78
N PRO A 216 10.31 -0.08 -6.83
CA PRO A 216 10.32 -0.94 -8.02
C PRO A 216 10.65 -2.42 -7.82
N ASP A 217 11.44 -2.76 -6.81
CA ASP A 217 11.81 -4.13 -6.49
C ASP A 217 10.83 -4.81 -5.55
N GLY A 218 10.02 -4.04 -4.81
CA GLY A 218 9.00 -4.60 -3.93
C GLY A 218 9.60 -5.49 -2.87
N LEU A 219 10.84 -5.19 -2.45
CA LEU A 219 11.61 -5.92 -1.45
C LEU A 219 12.11 -4.89 -0.43
N PRO A 220 12.21 -5.24 0.86
CA PRO A 220 12.76 -4.33 1.84
C PRO A 220 14.26 -4.11 1.62
N GLY A 221 14.66 -2.84 1.52
CA GLY A 221 16.04 -2.41 1.53
C GLY A 221 16.82 -2.79 0.28
N PRO A 222 18.06 -3.31 0.40
CA PRO A 222 18.90 -3.68 -0.73
C PRO A 222 18.47 -5.02 -1.35
N SER A 223 17.19 -5.19 -1.66
CA SER A 223 16.59 -6.37 -2.31
C SER A 223 16.70 -7.68 -1.52
N ILE A 224 16.43 -7.63 -0.22
CA ILE A 224 16.53 -8.82 0.63
C ILE A 224 15.27 -9.69 0.47
N SER A 225 15.47 -10.96 0.16
CA SER A 225 14.39 -11.92 0.00
C SER A 225 13.59 -12.12 1.29
N TYR A 226 12.26 -12.29 1.15
CA TYR A 226 11.32 -12.61 2.22
C TYR A 226 11.57 -13.96 2.91
N THR A 227 12.56 -14.75 2.48
CA THR A 227 12.87 -16.07 3.06
C THR A 227 13.29 -16.04 4.54
N ASN A 228 13.59 -14.85 5.10
CA ASN A 228 13.84 -14.61 6.54
C ASN A 228 12.68 -13.81 7.21
N ALA A 229 11.46 -14.03 6.71
CA ALA A 229 10.21 -13.26 6.84
C ALA A 229 9.90 -12.46 8.13
N PRO A 230 10.11 -12.96 9.37
CA PRO A 230 9.66 -12.21 10.55
C PRO A 230 10.47 -10.95 10.89
N THR A 231 11.66 -10.77 10.31
CA THR A 231 12.58 -9.69 10.75
C THR A 231 12.93 -8.67 9.68
N THR A 232 12.73 -8.99 8.40
CA THR A 232 13.12 -8.12 7.27
C THR A 232 12.16 -6.96 7.08
N LEU A 233 10.93 -7.09 7.59
CA LEU A 233 9.87 -6.08 7.51
C LEU A 233 9.68 -5.29 8.81
N LEU A 234 10.63 -5.38 9.73
CA LEU A 234 10.66 -4.59 10.97
C LEU A 234 11.29 -3.22 10.69
N ARG A 235 10.84 -2.15 11.33
CA ARG A 235 11.43 -0.82 11.18
C ARG A 235 12.82 -0.70 11.83
N GLU A 236 13.05 -1.35 12.98
CA GLU A 236 14.34 -1.27 13.69
C GLU A 236 15.28 -2.45 13.43
N ARG A 237 14.74 -3.61 13.04
CA ARG A 237 15.53 -4.78 12.65
C ARG A 237 15.53 -5.08 11.16
N GLY A 238 14.49 -4.65 10.48
CA GLY A 238 14.40 -4.78 9.05
C GLY A 238 15.24 -3.71 8.40
N ILE A 239 15.70 -4.07 7.23
CA ILE A 239 16.53 -3.21 6.40
C ILE A 239 15.57 -2.40 5.51
N ILE A 240 14.35 -2.13 5.98
CA ILE A 240 13.49 -1.14 5.33
C ILE A 240 14.20 0.18 5.62
N GLY A 241 14.88 0.73 4.62
CA GLY A 241 16.05 1.61 4.80
C GLY A 241 15.81 2.91 5.60
N THR A 242 16.74 3.85 5.50
CA THR A 242 16.55 5.21 6.05
C THR A 242 15.98 6.19 5.01
N GLY A 243 15.71 5.69 3.79
CA GLY A 243 14.95 6.42 2.77
C GLY A 243 15.74 7.47 2.01
N THR A 244 17.07 7.51 2.13
CA THR A 244 17.88 8.61 1.58
C THR A 244 19.21 8.22 0.95
N ASN A 245 19.49 6.94 0.70
CA ASN A 245 20.77 6.54 0.11
C ASN A 245 20.57 6.26 -1.38
N GLU A 246 21.47 6.74 -2.23
CA GLU A 246 21.37 6.72 -3.72
C GLU A 246 21.17 5.32 -4.35
N ASN A 247 21.24 4.25 -3.55
CA ASN A 247 21.02 2.86 -3.95
C ASN A 247 19.68 2.28 -3.46
N ASP A 248 18.98 2.94 -2.54
CA ASP A 248 17.73 2.45 -1.97
C ASP A 248 16.57 2.81 -2.89
N ARG A 249 15.82 1.79 -3.30
CA ARG A 249 14.66 1.88 -4.18
C ARG A 249 13.37 2.19 -3.42
N ASP A 250 13.43 2.12 -2.10
CA ASP A 250 12.35 2.35 -1.16
C ASP A 250 12.14 3.84 -0.88
N PHE A 251 10.90 4.20 -0.57
CA PHE A 251 10.52 5.55 -0.17
C PHE A 251 9.99 5.55 1.24
N ILE A 252 10.47 6.50 2.06
CA ILE A 252 10.12 6.59 3.47
C ILE A 252 9.82 8.04 3.81
N MET A 253 8.72 8.25 4.51
CA MET A 253 8.40 9.55 5.08
C MET A 253 8.00 9.38 6.53
N THR A 254 8.75 10.06 7.41
CA THR A 254 8.49 10.11 8.85
C THR A 254 7.74 11.39 9.20
N PHE A 255 6.85 11.32 10.19
CA PHE A 255 6.02 12.43 10.64
C PHE A 255 5.68 12.29 12.13
N HIS A 256 5.28 13.40 12.74
CA HIS A 256 5.03 13.53 14.18
C HIS A 256 3.59 13.96 14.45
#